data_AF-A0A2W4PKE5-F1
#
_entry.id   AF-A0A2W4PKE5-F1
#
_cell.length_a   1.000
_cell.length_b   1.000
_cell.length_c   1.000
_cell.angle_alpha   90.00
_cell.angle_beta   90.00
_cell.angle_gamma   90.00
#
_symmetry.space_group_name_H-M   'P 1'
#
loop_
_entity.id
_entity.type
_entity.pdbx_description
1 polymer ?
#
loop_
_entity_poly.entity_id
_entity_poly.type
_entity_poly.pdbx_seq_one_letter_code
_entity_poly.pdbx_strand_id
1 'polypeptide(L)'
;MAPSSVSERAQVIRAHPGQSLALVAVLLPFLGALLMTSIEIGERFLERAMLEDALQQATRSAVQSFDYAGFAANTHRLAGEPQPTRVGCADAPPRSARAVGCAVARRNLAGVRGLAETPEELVARITWTIHPAGGSCTFPNQPPVSSPTPLVCATVRPKMLGLLGWGVWTPQIDAAETLDTVAP
;
A
#
# COMPACT_ATOMS: atom_id res chain seq x y z
N MET A 1 -0.77 -79.54 36.55
CA MET A 1 0.26 -79.05 35.61
C MET A 1 -0.41 -78.90 34.25
N ALA A 2 -0.64 -77.74 33.66
CA ALA A 2 -0.28 -76.35 33.95
C ALA A 2 -1.33 -75.42 33.29
N PRO A 3 -1.65 -74.23 33.84
CA PRO A 3 -2.38 -73.20 33.10
C PRO A 3 -1.38 -72.29 32.36
N SER A 4 -1.54 -72.15 31.04
CA SER A 4 -0.81 -71.20 30.22
C SER A 4 -1.40 -69.79 30.39
N SER A 5 -0.71 -68.97 31.19
CA SER A 5 -0.98 -67.54 31.32
C SER A 5 -0.54 -66.80 30.07
N VAL A 6 -1.48 -66.39 29.23
CA VAL A 6 -1.25 -65.30 28.28
C VAL A 6 -1.30 -63.99 29.07
N SER A 7 -0.13 -63.63 29.59
CA SER A 7 0.21 -62.31 30.12
C SER A 7 0.45 -61.35 28.95
N GLU A 8 0.16 -60.06 29.19
CA GLU A 8 0.85 -58.92 28.56
C GLU A 8 0.50 -58.63 27.07
N ARG A 9 0.00 -57.46 26.64
CA ARG A 9 0.03 -56.08 27.16
C ARG A 9 -1.15 -55.30 26.57
N ALA A 10 -2.14 -54.97 27.39
CA ALA A 10 -2.88 -53.73 27.18
C ALA A 10 -2.03 -52.63 27.82
N GLN A 11 -1.19 -51.95 27.02
CA GLN A 11 -0.58 -50.69 27.46
C GLN A 11 -1.72 -49.68 27.63
N VAL A 12 -2.26 -49.62 28.83
CA VAL A 12 -3.08 -48.49 29.27
C VAL A 12 -2.19 -47.26 29.17
N ILE A 13 -2.49 -46.37 28.21
CA ILE A 13 -1.93 -45.02 28.19
C ILE A 13 -2.43 -44.37 29.48
N ARG A 14 -1.60 -44.37 30.53
CA ARG A 14 -1.88 -43.60 31.74
C ARG A 14 -1.74 -42.12 31.38
N ALA A 15 -2.86 -41.51 30.99
CA ALA A 15 -2.99 -40.07 31.04
C ALA A 15 -2.82 -39.67 32.51
N HIS A 16 -1.73 -38.97 32.83
CA HIS A 16 -1.51 -38.44 34.17
C HIS A 16 -2.38 -37.19 34.32
N PRO A 17 -3.45 -37.23 35.13
CA PRO A 17 -4.30 -36.05 35.32
C PRO A 17 -3.46 -34.92 35.92
N GLY A 18 -3.33 -33.81 35.19
CA GLY A 18 -2.52 -32.65 35.57
C GLY A 18 -1.38 -32.30 34.61
N GLN A 19 -0.91 -33.24 33.78
CA GLN A 19 0.17 -32.98 32.82
C GLN A 19 -0.28 -32.06 31.66
N SER A 20 -1.56 -32.13 31.29
CA SER A 20 -2.18 -31.23 30.30
C SER A 20 -2.18 -29.77 30.76
N LEU A 21 -2.36 -29.51 32.06
CA LEU A 21 -2.46 -28.15 32.59
C LEU A 21 -1.09 -27.43 32.56
N ALA A 22 -0.01 -28.14 32.88
CA ALA A 22 1.35 -27.62 32.73
C ALA A 22 1.70 -27.36 31.25
N LEU A 23 1.33 -28.29 30.36
CA LEU A 23 1.55 -28.12 28.92
C LEU A 23 0.79 -26.90 28.36
N VAL A 24 -0.48 -26.73 28.75
CA VAL A 24 -1.29 -25.57 28.36
C VAL A 24 -0.71 -24.28 28.93
N ALA A 25 -0.31 -24.24 30.20
CA ALA A 25 0.29 -23.06 30.82
C ALA A 25 1.56 -22.60 30.09
N VAL A 26 2.32 -23.52 29.50
CA VAL A 26 3.50 -23.19 28.67
C VAL A 26 3.10 -22.84 27.24
N LEU A 27 2.23 -23.60 26.58
CA LEU A 27 1.86 -23.40 25.17
C LEU A 27 1.07 -22.12 24.93
N LEU A 28 0.15 -21.79 25.84
CA LEU A 28 -0.79 -20.68 25.67
C LEU A 28 -0.12 -19.30 25.50
N PRO A 29 0.94 -18.93 26.26
CA PRO A 29 1.67 -17.68 25.99
C PRO A 29 2.39 -17.68 24.63
N PHE A 30 2.96 -18.80 24.18
CA PHE A 30 3.58 -18.87 22.85
C PHE A 30 2.55 -18.70 21.73
N LEU A 31 1.41 -19.39 21.85
CA LEU A 31 0.32 -19.26 20.88
C LEU A 31 -0.27 -17.84 20.89
N GLY A 32 -0.41 -17.23 22.07
CA GLY A 32 -0.85 -15.84 22.22
C GLY A 32 0.11 -14.86 21.55
N ALA A 33 1.41 -15.00 21.80
CA ALA A 33 2.43 -14.17 21.16
C ALA A 33 2.44 -14.36 19.62
N LEU A 34 2.32 -15.60 19.14
CA LEU A 34 2.24 -15.91 17.72
C LEU A 34 1.02 -15.24 17.05
N LEU A 35 -0.16 -15.34 17.68
CA LEU A 35 -1.39 -14.73 17.18
C LEU A 35 -1.29 -13.20 17.13
N MET A 36 -0.79 -12.58 18.19
CA MET A 36 -0.61 -11.11 18.20
C MET A 36 0.37 -10.66 17.13
N THR A 37 1.47 -11.41 16.95
CA THR A 37 2.46 -11.11 15.91
C THR A 37 1.87 -11.25 14.51
N SER A 38 1.05 -12.27 14.23
CA SER A 38 0.43 -12.43 12.91
C SER A 38 -0.60 -11.34 12.62
N ILE A 39 -1.38 -10.91 13.62
CA ILE A 39 -2.31 -9.79 13.51
C ILE A 39 -1.56 -8.49 13.18
N GLU A 40 -0.47 -8.21 13.91
CA GLU A 40 0.37 -7.03 13.68
C GLU A 40 0.95 -7.00 12.27
N ILE A 41 1.48 -8.13 11.79
CA ILE A 41 1.96 -8.24 10.39
C ILE A 41 0.82 -7.93 9.43
N GLY A 42 -0.38 -8.48 9.66
CA GLY A 42 -1.56 -8.22 8.84
C GLY A 42 -1.94 -6.74 8.77
N GLU A 43 -1.96 -6.04 9.91
CA GLU A 43 -2.22 -4.60 9.95
C GLU A 43 -1.16 -3.81 9.16
N ARG A 44 0.13 -4.16 9.23
CA ARG A 44 1.17 -3.48 8.44
C ARG A 44 0.94 -3.61 6.93
N PHE A 45 0.53 -4.78 6.45
CA PHE A 45 0.21 -4.98 5.04
C PHE A 45 -1.04 -4.20 4.62
N LEU A 46 -2.05 -4.13 5.49
CA LEU A 46 -3.26 -3.38 5.25
C LEU A 46 -3.03 -1.86 5.23
N GLU A 47 -2.22 -1.34 6.16
CA GLU A 47 -1.80 0.08 6.18
C GLU A 47 -1.02 0.46 4.90
N ARG A 48 -0.12 -0.42 4.45
CA ARG A 48 0.57 -0.26 3.16
C ARG A 48 -0.42 -0.24 1.99
N ALA A 49 -1.39 -1.15 1.97
CA ALA A 49 -2.39 -1.20 0.91
C ALA A 49 -3.28 0.06 0.90
N MET A 50 -3.62 0.61 2.06
CA MET A 50 -4.33 1.89 2.17
C MET A 50 -3.54 3.05 1.55
N LEU A 51 -2.21 3.07 1.72
CA LEU A 51 -1.35 4.07 1.07
C LEU A 51 -1.29 3.89 -0.45
N GLU A 52 -1.16 2.65 -0.91
CA GLU A 52 -1.17 2.31 -2.33
C GLU A 52 -2.48 2.76 -2.98
N ASP A 53 -3.63 2.43 -2.39
CA ASP A 53 -4.95 2.86 -2.86
C ASP A 53 -5.12 4.39 -2.81
N ALA A 54 -4.72 5.04 -1.72
CA ALA A 54 -4.78 6.49 -1.59
C ALA A 54 -3.99 7.20 -2.71
N LEU A 55 -2.80 6.69 -3.03
CA LEU A 55 -1.95 7.24 -4.09
C LEU A 55 -2.50 6.93 -5.48
N GLN A 56 -3.00 5.70 -5.70
CA GLN A 56 -3.64 5.29 -6.95
C GLN A 56 -4.88 6.15 -7.27
N GLN A 57 -5.75 6.39 -6.28
CA GLN A 57 -6.91 7.27 -6.45
C GLN A 57 -6.50 8.71 -6.75
N ALA A 58 -5.41 9.19 -6.17
CA ALA A 58 -4.89 10.53 -6.43
C ALA A 58 -4.29 10.65 -7.85
N THR A 59 -3.52 9.67 -8.30
CA THR A 59 -3.02 9.62 -9.70
C THR A 59 -4.16 9.49 -10.70
N ARG A 60 -5.19 8.69 -10.37
CA ARG A 60 -6.39 8.55 -11.21
C ARG A 60 -7.16 9.86 -11.33
N SER A 61 -7.35 10.56 -10.21
CA SER A 61 -8.03 11.86 -10.23
C SER A 61 -7.23 12.91 -11.00
N ALA A 62 -5.90 12.88 -10.89
CA ALA A 62 -5.02 13.76 -11.66
C ALA A 62 -5.09 13.46 -13.16
N VAL A 63 -5.00 12.20 -13.58
CA VAL A 63 -5.03 11.87 -15.00
C VAL A 63 -6.40 12.18 -15.64
N GLN A 64 -7.48 12.14 -14.86
CA GLN A 64 -8.83 12.51 -15.30
C GLN A 64 -9.07 14.02 -15.44
N SER A 65 -8.09 14.86 -15.08
CA SER A 65 -8.22 16.31 -15.22
C SER A 65 -7.77 16.79 -16.61
N PHE A 66 -8.73 16.85 -17.52
CA PHE A 66 -8.49 17.24 -18.91
C PHE A 66 -8.59 18.74 -19.15
N ASP A 67 -7.79 19.20 -20.11
CA ASP A 67 -8.08 20.46 -20.78
C ASP A 67 -9.28 20.25 -21.72
N TYR A 68 -10.47 20.66 -21.28
CA TYR A 68 -11.70 20.55 -22.07
C TYR A 68 -11.64 21.29 -23.41
N ALA A 69 -10.96 22.45 -23.47
CA ALA A 69 -10.81 23.20 -24.70
C ALA A 69 -9.89 22.46 -25.69
N GLY A 70 -8.80 21.88 -25.17
CA GLY A 70 -7.92 21.00 -25.92
C GLY A 70 -8.63 19.74 -26.42
N PHE A 71 -9.45 19.10 -25.58
CA PHE A 71 -10.22 17.91 -25.96
C PHE A 71 -11.20 18.19 -27.09
N ALA A 72 -11.92 19.32 -27.04
CA ALA A 72 -12.81 19.76 -28.12
C ALA A 72 -12.07 20.00 -29.45
N ALA A 73 -10.77 20.27 -29.40
CA ALA A 73 -9.88 20.40 -30.54
C ALA A 73 -9.11 19.11 -30.91
N ASN A 74 -9.57 17.94 -30.43
CA ASN A 74 -8.92 16.62 -30.61
C ASN A 74 -7.49 16.53 -30.05
N THR A 75 -7.19 17.26 -28.98
CA THR A 75 -5.94 17.11 -28.23
C THR A 75 -6.21 16.49 -26.86
N HIS A 76 -5.54 15.37 -26.56
CA HIS A 76 -5.65 14.71 -25.26
C HIS A 76 -4.52 15.19 -24.37
N ARG A 77 -4.76 16.29 -23.64
CA ARG A 77 -3.78 16.90 -22.74
C ARG A 77 -4.33 17.12 -21.34
N LEU A 78 -3.45 16.97 -20.34
CA LEU A 78 -3.77 17.28 -18.95
C LEU A 78 -3.91 18.79 -18.74
N ALA A 79 -4.88 19.17 -17.91
CA ALA A 79 -5.13 20.56 -17.57
C ALA A 79 -3.91 21.20 -16.89
N GLY A 80 -3.49 22.37 -17.36
CA GLY A 80 -2.46 23.18 -16.72
C GLY A 80 -1.04 22.59 -16.74
N GLU A 81 -0.78 21.56 -17.55
CA GLU A 81 0.52 20.87 -17.63
C GLU A 81 1.05 20.90 -19.09
N PRO A 82 1.89 21.90 -19.44
CA PRO A 82 2.29 22.13 -20.84
C PRO A 82 3.40 21.20 -21.34
N GLN A 83 4.14 20.53 -20.45
CA GLN A 83 5.26 19.67 -20.81
C GLN A 83 5.45 18.58 -19.75
N PRO A 84 6.20 17.50 -20.07
CA PRO A 84 6.55 16.50 -19.07
C PRO A 84 7.30 17.13 -17.89
N THR A 85 6.89 16.82 -16.67
CA THR A 85 7.53 17.35 -15.45
C THR A 85 7.71 16.27 -14.40
N ARG A 86 8.73 16.45 -13.56
CA ARG A 86 8.93 15.68 -12.33
C ARG A 86 9.05 16.64 -11.16
N VAL A 87 7.99 16.74 -10.36
CA VAL A 87 7.78 17.86 -9.42
C VAL A 87 7.03 17.40 -8.16
N GLY A 88 7.21 18.13 -7.07
CA GLY A 88 6.41 17.96 -5.85
C GLY A 88 5.08 18.71 -5.93
N CYS A 89 4.37 18.72 -4.80
CA CYS A 89 3.11 19.47 -4.66
C CYS A 89 3.28 20.98 -4.47
N ALA A 90 4.49 21.45 -4.20
CA ALA A 90 4.78 22.88 -4.15
C ALA A 90 4.53 23.52 -5.52
N ASP A 91 3.94 24.71 -5.51
CA ASP A 91 3.72 25.54 -6.69
C ASP A 91 2.91 24.86 -7.81
N ALA A 92 1.99 23.96 -7.45
CA ALA A 92 1.05 23.38 -8.39
C ALA A 92 0.13 24.49 -8.95
N PRO A 93 0.08 24.71 -10.28
CA PRO A 93 -0.78 25.71 -10.86
C PRO A 93 -2.24 25.44 -10.46
N PRO A 94 -3.02 26.47 -10.11
CA PRO A 94 -4.42 26.28 -9.74
C PRO A 94 -5.16 25.51 -10.84
N ARG A 95 -5.94 24.50 -10.45
CA ARG A 95 -6.73 23.64 -11.35
C ARG A 95 -5.91 22.80 -12.35
N SER A 96 -4.59 22.69 -12.18
CA SER A 96 -3.81 21.72 -12.97
C SER A 96 -4.02 20.30 -12.47
N ALA A 97 -3.64 19.32 -13.30
CA ALA A 97 -3.65 17.91 -12.92
C ALA A 97 -2.84 17.64 -11.66
N ARG A 98 -1.70 18.32 -11.52
CA ARG A 98 -0.89 18.26 -10.31
C ARG A 98 -1.64 18.79 -9.08
N ALA A 99 -2.33 19.92 -9.20
CA ALA A 99 -3.09 20.49 -8.09
C ALA A 99 -4.23 19.57 -7.65
N VAL A 100 -4.92 18.93 -8.60
CA VAL A 100 -5.96 17.92 -8.31
C VAL A 100 -5.35 16.72 -7.60
N GLY A 101 -4.28 16.13 -8.15
CA GLY A 101 -3.59 15.00 -7.53
C GLY A 101 -3.12 15.30 -6.10
N CYS A 102 -2.50 16.46 -5.88
CA CYS A 102 -2.06 16.89 -4.55
C CYS A 102 -3.21 17.11 -3.56
N ALA A 103 -4.33 17.68 -4.01
CA ALA A 103 -5.50 17.88 -3.15
C ALA A 103 -6.15 16.55 -2.75
N VAL A 104 -6.30 15.62 -3.70
CA VAL A 104 -6.85 14.29 -3.45
C VAL A 104 -5.92 13.46 -2.58
N ALA A 105 -4.61 13.48 -2.84
CA ALA A 105 -3.62 12.80 -1.99
C ALA A 105 -3.71 13.30 -0.55
N ARG A 106 -3.79 14.62 -0.32
CA ARG A 106 -3.94 15.18 1.03
C ARG A 106 -5.19 14.69 1.75
N ARG A 107 -6.33 14.63 1.05
CA ARG A 107 -7.58 14.14 1.62
C ARG A 107 -7.51 12.63 1.92
N ASN A 108 -7.01 11.83 0.99
CA ASN A 108 -6.99 10.38 1.13
C ASN A 108 -5.99 9.92 2.19
N LEU A 109 -4.81 10.55 2.24
CA LEU A 109 -3.77 10.24 3.22
C LEU A 109 -4.16 10.62 4.66
N ALA A 110 -5.07 11.56 4.84
CA ALA A 110 -5.60 11.89 6.17
C ALA A 110 -6.36 10.73 6.83
N GLY A 111 -6.85 9.77 6.05
CA GLY A 111 -7.52 8.56 6.55
C GLY A 111 -6.61 7.35 6.75
N VAL A 112 -5.32 7.46 6.43
CA VAL A 112 -4.36 6.35 6.52
C VAL A 112 -3.89 6.18 7.96
N ARG A 113 -3.91 4.94 8.45
CA ARG A 113 -3.42 4.56 9.78
C ARG A 113 -1.94 4.13 9.71
N GLY A 114 -1.27 4.14 10.86
CA GLY A 114 0.10 3.61 10.97
C GLY A 114 1.21 4.52 10.47
N LEU A 115 0.91 5.76 10.08
CA LEU A 115 1.91 6.76 9.74
C LEU A 115 2.68 7.22 10.99
N ALA A 116 4.00 7.30 10.87
CA ALA A 116 4.91 7.86 11.87
C ALA A 116 5.21 9.35 11.60
N GLU A 117 4.46 9.97 10.71
CA GLU A 117 4.59 11.36 10.24
C GLU A 117 3.19 11.92 9.91
N THR A 118 3.08 13.22 9.70
CA THR A 118 1.79 13.80 9.33
C THR A 118 1.46 13.55 7.85
N PRO A 119 0.18 13.46 7.48
CA PRO A 119 -0.24 13.40 6.07
C PRO A 119 0.32 14.55 5.24
N GLU A 120 0.42 15.75 5.81
CA GLU A 120 0.96 16.94 5.14
C GLU A 120 2.45 16.80 4.83
N GLU A 121 3.24 16.30 5.78
CA GLU A 121 4.66 16.01 5.60
C GLU A 121 4.88 14.94 4.52
N LEU A 122 4.01 13.93 4.49
CA LEU A 122 4.05 12.88 3.48
C LEU A 122 3.73 13.44 2.09
N VAL A 123 2.64 14.20 1.95
CA VAL A 123 2.23 14.83 0.68
C VAL A 123 3.32 15.71 0.11
N ALA A 124 4.01 16.48 0.96
CA ALA A 124 5.10 17.35 0.53
C ALA A 124 6.27 16.58 -0.11
N ARG A 125 6.45 15.29 0.23
CA ARG A 125 7.50 14.43 -0.32
C ARG A 125 7.05 13.56 -1.50
N ILE A 126 5.77 13.57 -1.86
CA ILE A 126 5.31 12.86 -3.06
C ILE A 126 5.97 13.51 -4.28
N THR A 127 6.65 12.68 -5.07
CA THR A 127 7.20 13.10 -6.35
C THR A 127 6.23 12.69 -7.45
N TRP A 128 5.64 13.67 -8.11
CA TRP A 128 4.77 13.47 -9.26
C TRP A 128 5.59 13.51 -10.54
N THR A 129 5.34 12.57 -11.44
CA THR A 129 5.84 12.61 -12.82
C THR A 129 4.64 12.69 -13.74
N ILE A 130 4.53 13.80 -14.48
CA ILE A 130 3.36 14.12 -15.29
C ILE A 130 3.80 14.12 -16.75
N HIS A 131 3.15 13.31 -17.56
CA HIS A 131 3.32 13.26 -19.01
C HIS A 131 2.00 13.69 -19.67
N PRO A 132 1.85 14.96 -20.04
CA PRO A 132 0.56 15.51 -20.43
C PRO A 132 0.01 14.95 -21.74
N ALA A 133 0.81 14.32 -22.60
CA ALA A 133 0.39 13.80 -23.90
C ALA A 133 0.97 12.41 -24.21
N GLY A 134 1.29 11.63 -23.16
CA GLY A 134 1.99 10.36 -23.30
C GLY A 134 3.49 10.46 -23.01
N GLY A 135 4.08 9.31 -22.70
CA GLY A 135 5.46 9.20 -22.23
C GLY A 135 5.71 7.92 -21.43
N SER A 136 6.75 7.97 -20.60
CA SER A 136 7.19 6.82 -19.81
C SER A 136 7.61 7.24 -18.40
N CYS A 137 7.06 6.57 -17.40
CA CYS A 137 7.46 6.69 -16.01
C CYS A 137 8.41 5.56 -15.64
N THR A 138 9.43 5.91 -14.85
CA THR A 138 10.38 4.95 -14.29
C THR A 138 10.24 4.92 -12.77
N PHE A 139 10.30 3.72 -12.21
CA PHE A 139 10.22 3.48 -10.77
C PHE A 139 11.49 2.81 -10.27
N PRO A 140 11.88 3.01 -9.00
CA PRO A 140 13.09 2.39 -8.47
C PRO A 140 13.07 0.86 -8.46
N ASN A 141 11.90 0.26 -8.19
CA ASN A 141 11.75 -1.18 -7.96
C ASN A 141 10.65 -1.84 -8.82
N GLN A 142 10.16 -1.14 -9.86
CA GLN A 142 9.10 -1.65 -10.74
C GLN A 142 9.49 -1.43 -12.21
N PRO A 143 8.97 -2.26 -13.14
CA PRO A 143 9.13 -2.01 -14.57
C PRO A 143 8.64 -0.62 -14.98
N PRO A 144 9.26 0.01 -15.98
CA PRO A 144 8.78 1.28 -16.49
C PRO A 144 7.38 1.12 -17.10
N VAL A 145 6.53 2.11 -16.85
CA VAL A 145 5.17 2.18 -17.39
C VAL A 145 5.15 3.23 -18.49
N SER A 146 4.75 2.83 -19.70
CA SER A 146 4.69 3.74 -20.85
C SER A 146 3.30 3.76 -21.44
N SER A 147 2.86 4.94 -21.90
CA SER A 147 1.55 5.11 -22.52
C SER A 147 1.59 6.13 -23.65
N PRO A 148 0.84 5.91 -24.74
CA PRO A 148 0.60 6.92 -25.77
C PRO A 148 -0.41 7.99 -25.34
N THR A 149 -1.18 7.76 -24.26
CA THR A 149 -2.16 8.70 -23.70
C THR A 149 -1.57 9.42 -22.47
N PRO A 150 -2.19 10.52 -22.01
CA PRO A 150 -1.75 11.19 -20.78
C PRO A 150 -1.48 10.21 -19.64
N LEU A 151 -0.33 10.37 -19.00
CA LEU A 151 0.20 9.47 -17.97
C LEU A 151 0.61 10.29 -16.75
N VAL A 152 0.12 9.89 -15.58
CA VAL A 152 0.48 10.50 -14.30
C VAL A 152 1.01 9.43 -13.38
N CYS A 153 2.17 9.70 -12.79
CA CYS A 153 2.83 8.78 -11.88
C CYS A 153 3.18 9.50 -10.58
N ALA A 154 3.18 8.75 -9.49
CA ALA A 154 3.57 9.25 -8.18
C ALA A 154 4.45 8.22 -7.48
N THR A 155 5.47 8.70 -6.77
CA THR A 155 6.36 7.87 -5.96
C THR A 155 6.61 8.53 -4.62
N VAL A 156 6.60 7.73 -3.55
CA VAL A 156 6.86 8.20 -2.19
C VAL A 156 7.38 7.08 -1.30
N ARG A 157 8.19 7.45 -0.30
CA ARG A 157 8.59 6.60 0.83
C ARG A 157 8.01 7.17 2.13
N PRO A 158 6.86 6.68 2.60
CA PRO A 158 6.29 7.09 3.87
C PRO A 158 7.10 6.52 5.03
N LYS A 159 7.10 7.23 6.15
CA LYS A 159 7.55 6.72 7.44
C LYS A 159 6.35 6.12 8.15
N MET A 160 6.36 4.80 8.33
CA MET A 160 5.31 4.08 9.04
C MET A 160 5.83 3.50 10.34
N LEU A 161 4.93 3.30 11.29
CA LEU A 161 5.23 2.61 12.54
C LEU A 161 5.65 1.17 12.22
N GLY A 162 6.78 0.75 12.80
CA GLY A 162 7.27 -0.62 12.66
C GLY A 162 6.42 -1.63 13.43
N LEU A 163 6.78 -2.91 13.30
CA LEU A 163 6.05 -4.02 13.92
C LEU A 163 6.00 -3.86 15.43
N LEU A 164 4.82 -4.06 16.06
CA LEU A 164 4.61 -3.87 17.50
C LEU A 164 4.93 -2.45 18.00
N GLY A 165 5.03 -1.46 17.10
CA GLY A 165 5.44 -0.09 17.41
C GLY A 165 6.97 0.12 17.50
N TRP A 166 7.78 -0.86 17.11
CA TRP A 166 9.23 -0.78 17.21
C TRP A 166 9.85 -0.24 15.91
N GLY A 167 10.50 0.91 16.00
CA GLY A 167 11.22 1.52 14.88
C GLY A 167 10.31 2.11 13.80
N VAL A 168 10.93 2.49 12.68
CA VAL A 168 10.25 3.07 11.52
C VAL A 168 10.47 2.17 10.32
N TRP A 169 9.37 1.83 9.65
CA TRP A 169 9.37 1.10 8.39
C TRP A 169 9.06 2.06 7.23
N THR A 170 9.87 2.04 6.18
CA THR A 170 9.73 2.94 5.03
C THR A 170 9.52 2.17 3.72
N PRO A 171 8.29 1.71 3.41
CA PRO A 171 8.04 1.04 2.14
C PRO A 171 8.19 2.00 0.95
N GLN A 172 8.47 1.45 -0.24
CA GLN A 172 8.38 2.19 -1.50
C GLN A 172 6.94 2.06 -2.01
N ILE A 173 6.25 3.19 -2.22
CA ILE A 173 4.90 3.24 -2.77
C ILE A 173 4.97 3.96 -4.11
N ASP A 174 4.56 3.28 -5.16
CA ASP A 174 4.56 3.78 -6.53
C ASP A 174 3.16 3.59 -7.12
N ALA A 175 2.69 4.59 -7.86
CA ALA A 175 1.42 4.53 -8.60
C ALA A 175 1.62 5.14 -9.98
N ALA A 176 0.96 4.56 -10.98
CA ALA A 176 0.90 5.07 -12.36
C ALA A 176 -0.53 4.90 -12.85
N GLU A 177 -1.09 5.94 -13.44
CA GLU A 177 -2.41 5.91 -14.05
C GLU A 177 -2.38 6.61 -15.41
N THR A 178 -3.13 6.05 -16.35
CA THR A 178 -3.28 6.56 -17.72
C THR A 178 -4.72 6.98 -17.95
N LEU A 179 -4.93 7.85 -18.94
CA LEU A 179 -6.30 8.07 -19.42
C LEU A 179 -6.81 6.81 -20.13
N ASP A 180 -7.93 6.28 -19.64
CA ASP A 180 -8.69 5.24 -20.33
C ASP A 180 -9.21 5.76 -21.66
N THR A 181 -8.92 5.04 -22.73
CA THR A 181 -9.57 5.26 -24.02
C THR A 181 -10.94 4.59 -24.00
N VAL A 182 -12.00 5.34 -24.28
CA VAL A 182 -13.30 4.73 -24.59
C VAL A 182 -13.13 3.99 -25.91
N ALA A 183 -13.05 2.67 -25.86
CA ALA A 183 -13.06 1.85 -27.06
C ALA A 183 -14.44 2.00 -27.74
N PRO A 184 -14.50 2.16 -29.08
CA PRO A 184 -15.75 2.26 -29.82
C PRO A 184 -16.57 0.97 -29.79
#